data_AF-A0A950UB56-F1
#
_entry.id   AF-A0A950UB56-F1
#
_cell.length_a   1.000
_cell.length_b   1.000
_cell.length_c   1.000
_cell.angle_alpha   90.00
_cell.angle_beta   90.00
_cell.angle_gamma   90.00
#
_symmetry.space_group_name_H-M   'P 1'
#
loop_
_entity.id
_entity.type
_entity.pdbx_description
1 polymer ?
#
loop_
_entity_poly.entity_id
_entity_poly.type
_entity_poly.pdbx_seq_one_letter_code
_entity_poly.pdbx_strand_id
1 'polypeptide(L)'
;MAYTTRQHRCPLGEIETWIFDLDNTLYPASCRLFEQVQRRMNEYICERLEVTPEAAADLRRTYFREHGTTLNGLMKVHNIDPHDFLDFVHEVDLACVPPDPMLVAALGQLEGRKIVHTNGSVRHAERLLEHLGLINAFSGIIDIVAADFEPKPALAGYRLLLKRH
;
A
#
# COMPACT_ATOMS: atom_id res chain seq x y z
N MET A 1 -26.68 22.89 -4.46
CA MET A 1 -26.75 22.39 -3.07
C MET A 1 -25.34 22.41 -2.50
N ALA A 2 -25.06 23.31 -1.56
CA ALA A 2 -23.75 23.43 -0.94
C ALA A 2 -23.60 22.34 0.13
N TYR A 3 -22.64 21.43 -0.06
CA TYR A 3 -22.20 20.55 1.02
C TYR A 3 -21.42 21.41 2.01
N THR A 4 -22.08 21.91 3.04
CA THR A 4 -21.41 22.49 4.20
C THR A 4 -20.76 21.34 4.95
N THR A 5 -19.50 21.04 4.64
CA THR A 5 -18.67 20.14 5.44
C THR A 5 -18.46 20.80 6.80
N ARG A 6 -19.31 20.48 7.78
CA ARG A 6 -18.99 20.75 9.18
C ARG A 6 -17.71 19.95 9.48
N GLN A 7 -16.59 20.65 9.59
CA GLN A 7 -15.39 20.09 10.21
C GLN A 7 -15.71 19.91 11.70
N HIS A 8 -16.34 18.79 12.05
CA HIS A 8 -16.27 18.28 13.40
C HIS A 8 -14.81 17.89 13.63
N ARG A 9 -14.04 18.81 14.22
CA ARG A 9 -12.69 18.49 14.69
C ARG A 9 -12.85 17.60 15.91
N CYS A 10 -12.71 16.28 15.71
CA CYS A 10 -12.47 15.36 16.80
C CYS A 10 -11.09 15.70 17.41
N PRO A 11 -10.99 16.01 18.72
CA PRO A 11 -9.70 16.11 19.37
C PRO A 11 -8.90 14.83 19.13
N LEU A 12 -7.61 14.95 18.83
CA LEU A 12 -6.79 13.78 18.49
C LEU A 12 -6.74 12.75 19.64
N GLY A 13 -6.91 13.17 20.89
CA GLY A 13 -6.97 12.29 22.06
C GLY A 13 -8.27 11.49 22.20
N GLU A 14 -9.29 11.75 21.39
CA GLU A 14 -10.54 10.97 21.37
C GLU A 14 -10.52 9.89 20.26
N ILE A 15 -9.46 9.83 19.46
CA ILE A 15 -9.35 8.87 18.35
C ILE A 15 -8.84 7.53 18.89
N GLU A 16 -9.71 6.52 18.85
CA GLU A 16 -9.37 5.16 19.32
C GLU A 16 -8.57 4.34 18.30
N THR A 17 -8.73 4.64 17.01
CA THR A 17 -8.11 3.89 15.91
C THR A 17 -7.66 4.82 14.79
N TRP A 18 -6.38 4.73 14.46
CA TRP A 18 -5.73 5.45 13.38
C TRP A 18 -5.47 4.52 12.21
N ILE A 19 -5.76 5.00 11.01
CA ILE A 19 -5.51 4.27 9.76
C ILE A 19 -4.39 5.01 9.03
N PHE A 20 -3.32 4.28 8.70
CA PHE A 20 -2.19 4.80 7.96
C PHE A 20 -2.06 4.10 6.62
N ASP A 21 -1.88 4.86 5.56
CA ASP A 21 -1.27 4.31 4.35
C ASP A 21 0.22 4.02 4.60
N LEU A 22 0.81 3.14 3.79
CA LEU A 22 2.20 2.72 3.93
C LEU A 22 3.08 3.42 2.89
N ASP A 23 2.96 3.02 1.62
CA ASP A 23 3.87 3.41 0.57
C ASP A 23 3.80 4.91 0.30
N ASN A 24 4.96 5.59 0.30
CA ASN A 24 5.08 7.05 0.19
C ASN A 24 4.36 7.84 1.30
N THR A 25 3.97 7.19 2.40
CA THR A 25 3.33 7.81 3.57
C THR A 25 4.16 7.64 4.83
N LEU A 26 4.48 6.40 5.23
CA LEU A 26 5.37 6.13 6.37
C LEU A 26 6.86 6.25 6.01
N TYR A 27 7.15 6.60 4.77
CA TYR A 27 8.45 7.00 4.28
C TYR A 27 8.26 7.97 3.11
N PRO A 28 9.22 8.87 2.83
CA PRO A 28 9.03 9.89 1.81
C PRO A 28 9.19 9.31 0.40
N ALA A 29 8.36 9.77 -0.55
CA ALA A 29 8.49 9.40 -1.96
C ALA A 29 9.87 9.73 -2.57
N SER A 30 10.60 10.69 -2.00
CA SER A 30 11.95 11.08 -2.42
C SER A 30 13.00 9.97 -2.22
N CYS A 31 12.71 8.93 -1.42
CA CYS A 31 13.59 7.76 -1.32
C CYS A 31 13.50 6.82 -2.54
N ARG A 32 12.49 7.02 -3.40
CA ARG A 32 12.33 6.33 -4.68
C ARG A 32 12.18 4.80 -4.58
N LEU A 33 11.80 4.27 -3.41
CA LEU A 33 11.52 2.83 -3.25
C LEU A 33 10.47 2.33 -4.25
N PHE A 34 9.39 3.10 -4.45
CA PHE A 34 8.32 2.73 -5.36
C PHE A 34 8.78 2.66 -6.83
N GLU A 35 9.87 3.33 -7.20
CA GLU A 35 10.45 3.16 -8.54
C GLU A 35 11.05 1.76 -8.72
N GLN A 36 11.59 1.16 -7.65
CA GLN A 36 12.04 -0.22 -7.69
C GLN A 36 10.86 -1.18 -7.90
N VAL A 37 9.78 -1.01 -7.12
CA VAL A 37 8.55 -1.80 -7.27
C VAL A 37 8.02 -1.67 -8.69
N GLN A 38 7.94 -0.44 -9.19
CA GLN A 38 7.48 -0.14 -10.55
C GLN A 38 8.34 -0.80 -11.64
N ARG A 39 9.66 -0.82 -11.46
CA ARG A 39 10.58 -1.54 -12.35
C ARG A 39 10.30 -3.05 -12.30
N ARG A 40 10.13 -3.62 -11.11
CA ARG A 40 9.77 -5.05 -10.96
C ARG A 40 8.43 -5.38 -11.60
N MET A 41 7.42 -4.50 -11.50
CA MET A 41 6.16 -4.69 -12.22
C MET A 41 6.38 -4.78 -13.74
N ASN A 42 7.22 -3.91 -14.31
CA ASN A 42 7.54 -3.96 -15.73
C ASN A 42 8.28 -5.25 -16.10
N GLU A 43 9.30 -5.64 -15.32
CA GLU A 43 10.04 -6.89 -15.51
C GLU A 43 9.10 -8.09 -15.51
N TYR A 44 8.21 -8.17 -14.51
CA TYR A 44 7.21 -9.23 -14.40
C TYR A 44 6.29 -9.29 -15.62
N ILE A 45 5.79 -8.14 -16.10
CA ILE A 45 4.90 -8.07 -17.25
C ILE A 45 5.63 -8.49 -18.53
N CYS A 46 6.88 -8.03 -18.73
CA CYS A 46 7.70 -8.44 -19.86
C CYS A 46 7.88 -9.96 -19.88
N GLU A 47 8.26 -10.56 -18.75
CA GLU A 47 8.55 -11.99 -18.65
C GLU A 47 7.29 -12.84 -18.78
N ARG A 48 6.20 -12.48 -18.10
CA ARG A 48 4.98 -13.29 -18.09
C ARG A 48 4.14 -13.19 -19.36
N LEU A 49 4.19 -12.04 -20.04
CA LEU A 49 3.39 -11.80 -21.25
C LEU A 49 4.22 -11.80 -22.53
N GLU A 50 5.54 -12.01 -22.43
CA GLU A 50 6.48 -12.02 -23.55
C GLU A 50 6.41 -10.74 -24.42
N VAL A 51 6.29 -9.59 -23.75
CA VAL A 51 6.17 -8.28 -24.40
C VAL A 51 7.44 -7.44 -24.23
N THR A 52 7.59 -6.41 -25.06
CA THR A 52 8.71 -5.47 -24.93
C THR A 52 8.59 -4.60 -23.68
N PRO A 53 9.69 -4.01 -23.17
CA PRO A 53 9.65 -3.08 -22.05
C PRO A 53 8.69 -1.90 -22.24
N GLU A 54 8.56 -1.38 -23.46
CA GLU A 54 7.65 -0.29 -23.79
C GLU A 54 6.19 -0.75 -23.64
N ALA A 55 5.87 -1.91 -24.22
CA ALA A 55 4.54 -2.52 -24.12
C ALA A 55 4.19 -2.87 -22.67
N ALA A 56 5.13 -3.40 -21.88
CA ALA A 56 4.91 -3.65 -20.46
C ALA A 56 4.59 -2.38 -19.68
N ALA A 57 5.32 -1.29 -19.94
CA ALA A 57 5.06 0.00 -19.31
C ALA A 57 3.70 0.59 -19.73
N ASP A 58 3.30 0.42 -20.99
CA ASP A 58 1.97 0.80 -21.48
C ASP A 58 0.84 -0.01 -20.83
N LEU A 59 1.00 -1.34 -20.74
CA LEU A 59 0.06 -2.22 -20.06
C LEU A 59 -0.07 -1.86 -18.59
N ARG A 60 1.05 -1.64 -17.88
CA ARG A 60 1.04 -1.21 -16.48
C ARG A 60 0.22 0.08 -16.28
N ARG A 61 0.46 1.10 -17.11
CA ARG A 61 -0.28 2.38 -17.05
C ARG A 61 -1.76 2.20 -17.37
N THR A 62 -2.07 1.42 -18.40
CA THR A 62 -3.44 1.13 -18.83
C THR A 62 -4.21 0.41 -17.73
N TYR A 63 -3.63 -0.65 -17.16
CA TYR A 63 -4.27 -1.41 -16.09
C TYR A 63 -4.44 -0.62 -14.81
N PHE A 64 -3.46 0.21 -14.44
CA PHE A 64 -3.63 1.12 -13.32
C PHE A 64 -4.82 2.07 -13.52
N ARG A 65 -4.94 2.68 -14.72
CA ARG A 65 -6.03 3.61 -15.05
C ARG A 65 -7.40 2.93 -15.09
N GLU A 66 -7.48 1.75 -15.69
CA GLU A 66 -8.76 1.09 -16.02
C GLU A 66 -9.24 0.12 -14.93
N HIS A 67 -8.33 -0.38 -14.10
CA HIS A 67 -8.64 -1.38 -13.08
C HIS A 67 -8.25 -0.95 -11.65
N GLY A 68 -7.74 0.27 -11.48
CA GLY A 68 -7.33 0.85 -10.19
C GLY A 68 -5.94 0.40 -9.73
N THR A 69 -5.49 -0.79 -10.13
CA THR A 69 -4.13 -1.28 -9.94
C THR A 69 -3.68 -2.06 -11.16
N THR A 70 -2.37 -2.11 -11.38
CA THR A 70 -1.78 -3.00 -12.39
C THR A 70 -2.13 -4.45 -12.12
N LEU A 71 -2.07 -4.89 -10.86
CA LEU A 71 -2.42 -6.24 -10.45
C LEU A 71 -3.84 -6.62 -10.90
N ASN A 72 -4.83 -5.76 -10.68
CA ASN A 72 -6.22 -6.07 -11.05
C ASN A 72 -6.41 -6.24 -12.56
N GLY A 73 -5.69 -5.48 -13.38
CA GLY A 73 -5.72 -5.69 -14.82
C GLY A 73 -5.08 -7.00 -15.23
N LEU A 74 -3.94 -7.35 -14.63
CA LEU A 74 -3.27 -8.62 -14.89
C LEU A 74 -4.12 -9.82 -14.47
N MET A 75 -4.82 -9.75 -13.33
CA MET A 75 -5.76 -10.80 -12.92
C MET A 75 -6.93 -10.94 -13.90
N LYS A 76 -7.58 -9.82 -14.25
CA LYS A 76 -8.82 -9.85 -15.05
C LYS A 76 -8.59 -10.19 -16.51
N VAL A 77 -7.48 -9.73 -17.09
CA VAL A 77 -7.20 -9.85 -18.52
C VAL A 77 -6.31 -11.06 -18.83
N HIS A 78 -5.36 -11.36 -17.95
CA HIS A 78 -4.33 -12.39 -18.19
C HIS A 78 -4.38 -13.56 -17.21
N ASN A 79 -5.33 -13.56 -16.27
CA ASN A 79 -5.47 -14.61 -15.25
C ASN A 79 -4.17 -14.86 -14.46
N ILE A 80 -3.41 -13.79 -14.21
CA ILE A 80 -2.20 -13.82 -13.40
C ILE A 80 -2.57 -14.13 -11.94
N ASP A 81 -1.80 -15.03 -11.31
CA ASP A 81 -1.89 -15.28 -9.88
C ASP A 81 -1.42 -14.03 -9.10
N PRO A 82 -2.30 -13.43 -8.28
CA PRO A 82 -1.93 -12.25 -7.53
C PRO A 82 -0.82 -12.48 -6.50
N HIS A 83 -0.69 -13.68 -5.94
CA HIS A 83 0.33 -13.97 -4.94
C HIS A 83 1.72 -14.01 -5.57
N ASP A 84 1.87 -14.68 -6.71
CA ASP A 84 3.12 -14.70 -7.49
C ASP A 84 3.54 -13.29 -7.93
N PHE A 85 2.59 -12.47 -8.39
CA PHE A 85 2.85 -11.07 -8.72
C PHE A 85 3.33 -10.28 -7.49
N LEU A 86 2.58 -10.35 -6.39
CA LEU A 86 2.88 -9.58 -5.17
C LEU A 86 4.20 -9.98 -4.54
N ASP A 87 4.54 -11.27 -4.54
CA ASP A 87 5.84 -11.74 -4.07
C ASP A 87 6.96 -11.19 -4.94
N PHE A 88 6.84 -11.28 -6.27
CA PHE A 88 7.88 -10.81 -7.17
C PHE A 88 8.12 -9.29 -7.10
N VAL A 89 7.05 -8.48 -7.11
CA VAL A 89 7.19 -7.02 -7.22
C VAL A 89 7.62 -6.36 -5.92
N HIS A 90 7.40 -7.02 -4.78
CA HIS A 90 7.84 -6.54 -3.47
C HIS A 90 9.23 -7.06 -3.05
N GLU A 91 9.92 -7.84 -3.88
CA GLU A 91 11.36 -8.10 -3.72
C GLU A 91 12.21 -6.87 -4.07
N VAL A 92 12.15 -5.85 -3.22
CA VAL A 92 12.87 -4.57 -3.36
C VAL A 92 13.90 -4.36 -2.24
N ASP A 93 14.93 -3.58 -2.54
CA ASP A 93 15.96 -3.18 -1.58
C ASP A 93 15.47 -2.00 -0.74
N LEU A 94 15.39 -2.20 0.58
CA LEU A 94 14.92 -1.20 1.53
C LEU A 94 16.02 -0.22 1.97
N ALA A 95 17.29 -0.43 1.59
CA ALA A 95 18.40 0.44 1.98
C ALA A 95 18.22 1.90 1.53
N CYS A 96 17.40 2.16 0.49
CA CYS A 96 17.07 3.51 0.07
C CYS A 96 16.13 4.24 1.05
N VAL A 97 15.42 3.52 1.92
CA VAL A 97 14.49 4.07 2.91
C VAL A 97 15.29 4.52 4.14
N PRO A 98 15.40 5.84 4.38
CA PRO A 98 16.15 6.33 5.53
C PRO A 98 15.41 6.04 6.84
N PRO A 99 16.12 5.86 7.96
CA PRO A 99 15.48 5.88 9.27
C PRO A 99 14.86 7.25 9.54
N ASP A 100 13.72 7.28 10.22
CA ASP A 100 13.04 8.52 10.61
C ASP A 100 12.67 8.50 12.10
N PRO A 101 13.61 8.88 12.99
CA PRO A 101 13.35 8.93 14.43
C PRO A 101 12.23 9.92 14.81
N MET A 102 11.99 10.96 14.01
CA MET A 102 10.92 11.92 14.26
C MET A 102 9.56 11.29 14.01
N LEU A 103 9.40 10.54 12.92
CA LEU A 103 8.19 9.76 12.64
C LEU A 103 7.92 8.75 13.77
N VAL A 104 8.94 7.99 14.18
CA VAL A 104 8.81 7.01 15.27
C VAL A 104 8.33 7.69 16.56
N ALA A 105 8.95 8.80 16.94
CA ALA A 105 8.55 9.56 18.13
C ALA A 105 7.12 10.11 18.01
N ALA A 106 6.75 10.65 16.85
CA ALA A 106 5.41 11.20 16.61
C ALA A 106 4.33 10.11 16.67
N LEU A 107 4.56 8.94 16.07
CA LEU A 107 3.65 7.81 16.18
C LEU A 107 3.56 7.32 17.63
N GLY A 108 4.65 7.32 18.39
CA GLY A 108 4.66 6.98 19.81
C GLY A 108 3.80 7.89 20.69
N GLN A 109 3.53 9.13 20.26
CA GLN A 109 2.68 10.08 20.98
C GLN A 109 1.19 9.94 20.69
N LEU A 110 0.82 9.24 19.60
CA LEU A 110 -0.59 9.02 19.28
C LEU A 110 -1.15 7.92 20.19
N GLU A 111 -2.16 8.26 20.98
CA GLU A 111 -2.94 7.31 21.75
C GLU A 111 -3.85 6.48 20.82
N GLY A 112 -4.23 5.27 21.24
CA GLY A 112 -5.08 4.38 20.45
C GLY A 112 -4.33 3.45 19.47
N ARG A 113 -5.12 2.57 18.84
CA ARG A 113 -4.63 1.54 17.93
C ARG A 113 -4.21 2.16 16.60
N LYS A 114 -3.18 1.60 15.97
CA LYS A 114 -2.71 2.05 14.66
C LYS A 114 -2.75 0.89 13.71
N ILE A 115 -3.41 1.06 12.58
CA ILE A 115 -3.59 0.02 11.57
C ILE A 115 -3.02 0.52 10.26
N VAL A 116 -2.18 -0.28 9.62
CA VAL A 116 -1.77 -0.02 8.23
C VAL A 116 -2.89 -0.48 7.31
N HIS A 117 -3.29 0.36 6.34
CA HIS A 117 -4.18 0.00 5.26
C HIS A 117 -3.48 0.28 3.93
N THR A 118 -3.01 -0.76 3.25
CA THR A 118 -2.16 -0.67 2.06
C THR A 118 -2.72 -1.44 0.87
N ASN A 119 -2.38 -1.00 -0.35
CA ASN A 119 -2.60 -1.78 -1.58
C ASN A 119 -1.44 -2.75 -1.86
N GLY A 120 -0.39 -2.75 -1.04
CA GLY A 120 0.68 -3.76 -1.03
C GLY A 120 0.25 -5.04 -0.30
N SER A 121 1.20 -5.96 -0.11
CA SER A 121 1.01 -7.21 0.64
C SER A 121 1.38 -7.04 2.12
N VAL A 122 0.85 -7.91 3.01
CA VAL A 122 1.30 -7.97 4.43
C VAL A 122 2.81 -8.12 4.52
N ARG A 123 3.41 -9.03 3.74
CA ARG A 123 4.86 -9.30 3.75
C ARG A 123 5.69 -8.05 3.43
N HIS A 124 5.26 -7.25 2.44
CA HIS A 124 5.92 -5.98 2.11
C HIS A 124 5.78 -4.97 3.25
N ALA A 125 4.59 -4.88 3.84
CA ALA A 125 4.31 -3.98 4.95
C ALA A 125 5.15 -4.33 6.19
N GLU A 126 5.21 -5.60 6.59
CA GLU A 126 6.00 -6.04 7.74
C GLU A 126 7.49 -5.74 7.56
N ARG A 127 8.07 -6.06 6.39
CA ARG A 127 9.49 -5.75 6.09
C ARG A 127 9.79 -4.25 6.19
N LEU A 128 8.91 -3.40 5.68
CA LEU A 128 9.06 -1.94 5.79
C LEU A 128 8.90 -1.44 7.22
N LEU A 129 7.91 -1.95 7.96
CA LEU A 129 7.70 -1.58 9.35
C LEU A 129 8.87 -2.03 10.24
N GLU A 130 9.43 -3.21 10.01
CA GLU A 130 10.65 -3.68 10.69
C GLU A 130 11.84 -2.77 10.37
N HIS A 131 12.08 -2.48 9.09
CA HIS A 131 13.16 -1.61 8.64
C HIS A 131 13.07 -0.18 9.23
N LEU A 132 11.85 0.34 9.39
CA LEU A 132 11.59 1.65 10.00
C LEU A 132 11.58 1.62 11.54
N GLY A 133 11.69 0.46 12.18
CA GLY A 133 11.56 0.32 13.64
C GLY A 133 10.13 0.54 14.16
N LEU A 134 9.13 0.35 13.32
CA LEU A 134 7.71 0.61 13.58
C LEU A 134 6.86 -0.64 13.74
N ILE A 135 7.41 -1.85 13.59
CA ILE A 135 6.63 -3.11 13.63
C ILE A 135 5.75 -3.24 14.88
N ASN A 136 6.25 -2.81 16.04
CA ASN A 136 5.52 -2.85 17.31
C ASN A 136 4.58 -1.65 17.53
N ALA A 137 4.62 -0.63 16.67
CA ALA A 137 3.76 0.54 16.76
C ALA A 137 2.36 0.29 16.16
N PHE A 138 2.23 -0.72 15.30
CA PHE A 138 0.99 -1.04 14.60
C PHE A 138 0.34 -2.30 15.16
N SER A 139 -0.97 -2.24 15.39
CA SER A 139 -1.78 -3.35 15.92
C SER A 139 -2.33 -4.28 14.84
N GLY A 140 -2.13 -3.94 13.56
CA GLY A 140 -2.61 -4.75 12.45
C GLY A 140 -2.33 -4.12 11.08
N ILE A 141 -2.48 -4.94 10.05
CA ILE A 141 -2.34 -4.59 8.65
C ILE A 141 -3.58 -5.09 7.91
N ILE A 142 -4.20 -4.22 7.12
CA ILE A 142 -5.21 -4.55 6.11
C ILE A 142 -4.55 -4.33 4.76
N ASP A 143 -4.20 -5.42 4.10
CA ASP A 143 -3.53 -5.42 2.80
C ASP A 143 -4.51 -5.71 1.66
N ILE A 144 -4.00 -5.71 0.43
CA ILE A 144 -4.84 -5.95 -0.76
C ILE A 144 -5.45 -7.35 -0.79
N VAL A 145 -4.78 -8.35 -0.21
CA VAL A 145 -5.29 -9.73 -0.14
C VAL A 145 -6.49 -9.79 0.81
N ALA A 146 -6.38 -9.18 2.00
CA ALA A 146 -7.49 -9.11 2.96
C ALA A 146 -8.71 -8.34 2.41
N ALA A 147 -8.49 -7.42 1.48
CA ALA A 147 -9.53 -6.68 0.76
C ALA A 147 -10.09 -7.43 -0.47
N ASP A 148 -9.80 -8.73 -0.63
CA ASP A 148 -10.21 -9.55 -1.78
C ASP A 148 -9.77 -8.95 -3.13
N PHE A 149 -8.57 -8.37 -3.13
CA PHE A 149 -7.98 -7.66 -4.28
C PHE A 149 -8.81 -6.47 -4.79
N GLU A 150 -9.70 -5.91 -3.97
CA GLU A 150 -10.30 -4.60 -4.21
C GLU A 150 -9.42 -3.48 -3.64
N PRO A 151 -8.62 -2.78 -4.46
CA PRO A 151 -7.69 -1.77 -3.99
C PRO A 151 -8.43 -0.52 -3.50
N LYS A 152 -7.78 0.22 -2.58
CA LYS A 152 -8.17 1.60 -2.30
C LYS A 152 -8.30 2.39 -3.62
N PRO A 153 -9.35 3.22 -3.79
CA PRO A 153 -10.31 3.68 -2.77
C PRO A 153 -11.59 2.83 -2.63
N ALA A 154 -11.63 1.59 -3.13
CA ALA A 154 -12.80 0.73 -2.97
C ALA A 154 -13.16 0.50 -1.48
N LEU A 155 -14.44 0.27 -1.20
CA LEU A 155 -14.95 0.20 0.17
C LEU A 155 -14.62 -1.11 0.90
N ALA A 156 -14.17 -2.17 0.20
CA ALA A 156 -13.94 -3.48 0.81
C ALA A 156 -12.98 -3.42 2.00
N GLY A 157 -11.78 -2.86 1.82
CA GLY A 157 -10.79 -2.69 2.89
C GLY A 157 -11.29 -1.83 4.04
N TYR A 158 -12.00 -0.74 3.76
CA TYR A 158 -12.61 0.12 4.80
C TYR A 158 -13.73 -0.58 5.58
N ARG A 159 -14.57 -1.38 4.91
CA ARG A 159 -15.60 -2.19 5.57
C ARG A 159 -14.96 -3.25 6.45
N LEU A 160 -13.81 -3.81 6.06
CA LEU A 160 -13.08 -4.76 6.87
C LEU A 160 -12.49 -4.09 8.12
N LEU A 161 -11.91 -2.89 7.96
CA LEU A 161 -11.44 -2.06 9.08
C LEU A 161 -12.55 -1.83 10.11
N LEU A 162 -13.72 -1.35 9.67
CA LEU A 162 -14.88 -1.10 10.55
C LEU A 162 -15.45 -2.35 11.23
N LYS A 163 -15.22 -3.54 10.66
CA LYS A 163 -15.67 -4.81 11.25
C LYS A 163 -14.70 -5.35 12.30
N ARG A 164 -13.40 -5.08 12.13
CA ARG A 164 -12.33 -5.63 12.98
C ARG A 164 -11.90 -4.68 14.10
N HIS A 165 -12.17 -3.39 13.95
CA HIS A 165 -11.70 -2.33 14.83
C HIS A 165 -12.82 -1.35 15.14
#